data_AF-A0A391NQK8-F1
#
_entry.id   AF-A0A391NQK8-F1
#
_cell.length_a   1.000
_cell.length_b   1.000
_cell.length_c   1.000
_cell.angle_alpha   90.00
_cell.angle_beta   90.00
_cell.angle_gamma   90.00
#
_symmetry.space_group_name_H-M   'P 1'
#
loop_
_entity.id
_entity.type
_entity.pdbx_description
1 polymer ?
#
loop_
_entity_poly.entity_id
_entity_poly.type
_entity_poly.pdbx_seq_one_letter_code
_entity_poly.pdbx_strand_id
1 'polypeptide(L)'
;MEATMLSSEHIRAILAVHGAVPEHLRGNVWRFLLGLPNNKARYESYLAKGVHPELRDLKDRYPIADRQLFRRLQRCLSCIGWWWPASMQAPWLPQICFPWVKFWGADGCAAFECSVTLLTNHVSGFFEYSPAPPLSPLSFVQNTLASLSPAIVRNMHEAGVTPSVYIWPLLASMLADVLSAKEWLMAMDRLLVERPVYLHFLVAAWVVESQSGLMGSLTPEAVGTMVSRPSHAVNMTHLLR
;
A
#
# COMPACT_ATOMS: atom_id res chain seq x y z
N MET A 1 -1.00 -8.54 38.42
CA MET A 1 -0.27 -8.97 37.21
C MET A 1 -0.62 -7.95 36.14
N GLU A 2 0.20 -6.90 36.00
CA GLU A 2 -0.07 -5.78 35.10
C GLU A 2 -0.09 -6.29 33.66
N ALA A 3 -1.23 -6.13 32.98
CA ALA A 3 -1.29 -6.24 31.54
C ALA A 3 -0.39 -5.13 30.99
N THR A 4 0.80 -5.49 30.50
CA THR A 4 1.70 -4.56 29.84
C THR A 4 0.93 -3.95 28.68
N MET A 5 0.47 -2.70 28.83
CA MET A 5 -0.26 -2.02 27.78
C MET A 5 0.67 -1.95 26.56
N LEU A 6 0.19 -2.53 25.45
CA LEU A 6 0.90 -2.48 24.19
C LEU A 6 1.11 -0.99 23.85
N SER A 7 2.36 -0.56 23.64
CA SER A 7 2.69 0.83 23.30
C SER A 7 3.43 0.84 21.97
N SER A 8 3.40 1.97 21.26
CA SER A 8 4.16 2.13 20.01
C SER A 8 5.67 1.95 20.22
N GLU A 9 6.18 2.28 21.41
CA GLU A 9 7.59 2.05 21.79
C GLU A 9 7.91 0.58 21.95
N HIS A 10 7.03 -0.21 22.58
CA HIS A 10 7.19 -1.66 22.67
C HIS A 10 7.19 -2.31 21.28
N ILE A 11 6.33 -1.84 20.37
CA ILE A 11 6.30 -2.35 18.98
C ILE A 11 7.58 -1.96 18.24
N ARG A 12 8.10 -0.74 18.40
CA ARG A 12 9.41 -0.34 17.85
C ARG A 12 10.53 -1.24 18.35
N ALA A 13 10.54 -1.58 19.64
CA ALA A 13 11.53 -2.48 20.22
C ALA A 13 11.45 -3.89 19.60
N ILE A 14 10.23 -4.44 19.44
CA ILE A 14 10.02 -5.73 18.75
C ILE A 14 10.56 -5.66 17.31
N LEU A 15 10.27 -4.58 16.59
CA LEU A 15 10.73 -4.40 15.21
C LEU A 15 12.24 -4.19 15.09
N ALA A 16 12.89 -3.62 16.11
CA ALA A 16 14.33 -3.48 16.15
C ALA A 16 15.04 -4.82 16.37
N VAL A 17 14.48 -5.71 17.19
CA VAL A 17 15.08 -7.00 17.52
C VAL A 17 14.74 -8.08 16.50
N HIS A 18 13.47 -8.19 16.11
CA HIS A 18 12.96 -9.29 15.30
C HIS A 18 12.73 -8.92 13.83
N GLY A 19 12.81 -7.63 13.48
CA GLY A 19 12.56 -7.15 12.12
C GLY A 19 11.10 -7.18 11.66
N ALA A 20 10.21 -7.85 12.40
CA ALA A 20 8.80 -8.02 12.07
C ALA A 20 7.96 -8.30 13.32
N VAL A 21 6.66 -8.01 13.25
CA VAL A 21 5.70 -8.42 14.28
C VAL A 21 5.42 -9.93 14.14
N PRO A 22 5.32 -10.70 15.25
CA PRO A 22 4.91 -12.10 15.19
C PRO A 22 3.54 -12.28 14.52
N GLU A 23 3.41 -13.28 13.65
CA GLU A 23 2.22 -13.45 12.80
C GLU A 23 0.90 -13.53 13.58
N HIS A 24 0.88 -14.30 14.65
CA HIS A 24 -0.30 -14.47 15.51
C HIS A 24 -0.70 -13.19 16.26
N LEU A 25 0.20 -12.23 16.42
CA LEU A 25 -0.08 -10.94 17.10
C LEU A 25 -0.42 -9.82 16.12
N ARG A 26 -0.04 -9.95 14.84
CA ARG A 26 -0.08 -8.85 13.86
C ARG A 26 -1.44 -8.18 13.77
N GLY A 27 -2.52 -8.96 13.70
CA GLY A 27 -3.87 -8.39 13.63
C GLY A 27 -4.26 -7.55 14.86
N ASN A 28 -3.78 -7.89 16.05
CA ASN A 28 -4.04 -7.09 17.25
C ASN A 28 -3.17 -5.84 17.30
N VAL A 29 -1.89 -5.99 16.92
CA VAL A 29 -0.93 -4.87 16.83
C VAL A 29 -1.40 -3.84 15.81
N TRP A 30 -1.83 -4.26 14.63
CA TRP A 30 -2.30 -3.33 13.59
C TRP A 30 -3.60 -2.63 13.98
N ARG A 31 -4.53 -3.32 14.66
CA ARG A 31 -5.73 -2.66 15.23
C ARG A 31 -5.35 -1.56 16.19
N PHE A 32 -4.39 -1.83 17.08
CA PHE A 32 -3.90 -0.86 18.05
C PHE A 32 -3.23 0.33 17.37
N LEU A 33 -2.26 0.08 16.46
CA LEU A 33 -1.52 1.13 15.75
C LEU A 33 -2.42 2.04 14.92
N LEU A 34 -3.40 1.47 14.23
CA LEU A 34 -4.33 2.20 13.39
C LEU A 34 -5.50 2.82 14.18
N GLY A 35 -5.64 2.51 15.47
CA GLY A 35 -6.78 2.94 16.28
C GLY A 35 -8.12 2.48 15.70
N LEU A 36 -8.20 1.24 15.21
CA LEU A 36 -9.42 0.77 14.54
C LEU A 36 -10.61 0.73 15.52
N PRO A 37 -11.72 1.42 15.22
CA PRO A 37 -12.80 1.62 16.18
C PRO A 37 -13.67 0.37 16.38
N ASN A 38 -13.57 -0.63 15.50
CA ASN A 38 -14.41 -1.84 15.54
C ASN A 38 -15.91 -1.50 15.55
N ASN A 39 -16.30 -0.51 14.76
CA ASN A 39 -17.67 -0.01 14.66
C ASN A 39 -18.49 -0.87 13.69
N LYS A 40 -18.81 -2.08 14.15
CA LYS A 40 -19.58 -3.08 13.39
C LYS A 40 -20.92 -2.54 12.92
N ALA A 41 -21.64 -1.78 13.76
CA ALA A 41 -22.94 -1.21 13.40
C ALA A 41 -22.84 -0.28 12.19
N ARG A 42 -21.81 0.58 12.13
CA ARG A 42 -21.60 1.47 10.99
C ARG A 42 -21.22 0.68 9.74
N TYR A 43 -20.33 -0.30 9.87
CA TYR A 43 -19.95 -1.18 8.77
C TYR A 43 -21.15 -1.94 8.19
N GLU A 44 -21.99 -2.53 9.04
CA GLU A 44 -23.22 -3.23 8.66
C GLU A 44 -24.21 -2.31 7.93
N SER A 45 -24.33 -1.04 8.36
CA SER A 45 -25.18 -0.06 7.68
C SER A 45 -24.77 0.21 6.23
N TYR A 46 -23.47 0.13 5.92
CA TYR A 46 -22.98 0.23 4.55
C TYR A 46 -23.14 -1.07 3.77
N LEU A 47 -22.92 -2.22 4.41
CA LEU A 47 -23.16 -3.52 3.79
C LEU A 47 -24.62 -3.69 3.34
N ALA A 48 -25.57 -3.19 4.13
CA ALA A 48 -27.00 -3.24 3.81
C ALA A 48 -27.36 -2.48 2.52
N LYS A 49 -26.54 -1.51 2.09
CA LYS A 49 -26.72 -0.79 0.82
C LYS A 49 -26.29 -1.60 -0.41
N GLY A 50 -25.62 -2.74 -0.22
CA GLY A 50 -25.20 -3.63 -1.29
C GLY A 50 -24.03 -3.09 -2.12
N VAL A 51 -23.84 -3.68 -3.31
CA VAL A 51 -22.75 -3.33 -4.23
C VAL A 51 -22.96 -1.92 -4.77
N HIS A 52 -21.94 -1.08 -4.64
CA HIS A 52 -21.98 0.29 -5.18
C HIS A 52 -22.07 0.25 -6.72
N PRO A 53 -22.89 1.12 -7.37
CA PRO A 53 -23.09 1.10 -8.82
C PRO A 53 -21.80 1.15 -9.65
N GLU A 54 -20.84 2.00 -9.26
CA GLU A 54 -19.51 2.16 -9.88
C GLU A 54 -18.57 0.94 -9.77
N LEU A 55 -19.00 -0.12 -9.07
CA LEU A 55 -18.22 -1.34 -8.86
C LEU A 55 -18.85 -2.57 -9.50
N ARG A 56 -19.90 -2.41 -10.32
CA ARG A 56 -20.55 -3.53 -11.02
C ARG A 56 -19.62 -4.20 -12.05
N ASP A 57 -18.78 -3.39 -12.69
CA ASP A 57 -17.78 -3.78 -13.70
C ASP A 57 -16.39 -4.07 -13.09
N LEU A 58 -16.26 -4.05 -11.76
CA LEU A 58 -14.96 -4.19 -11.09
C LEU A 58 -14.21 -5.47 -11.52
N LYS A 59 -14.93 -6.55 -11.82
CA LYS A 59 -14.34 -7.81 -12.26
C LYS A 59 -13.59 -7.67 -13.59
N ASP A 60 -14.06 -6.80 -14.47
CA ASP A 60 -13.47 -6.60 -15.79
C ASP A 60 -12.23 -5.70 -15.69
N ARG A 61 -12.26 -4.70 -14.79
CA ARG A 61 -11.15 -3.77 -14.55
C ARG A 61 -10.06 -4.30 -13.62
N TYR A 62 -10.42 -5.15 -12.67
CA TYR A 62 -9.52 -5.72 -11.66
C TYR A 62 -9.82 -7.21 -11.45
N PRO A 63 -9.41 -8.07 -12.40
CA PRO A 63 -9.72 -9.50 -12.36
C PRO A 63 -8.94 -10.20 -11.24
N ILE A 64 -9.68 -10.87 -10.35
CA ILE A 64 -9.11 -11.72 -9.30
C ILE A 64 -9.65 -13.14 -9.50
N ALA A 65 -8.74 -14.11 -9.62
CA ALA A 65 -9.10 -15.52 -9.82
C ALA A 65 -9.88 -16.11 -8.64
N ASP A 66 -9.48 -15.78 -7.41
CA ASP A 66 -10.19 -16.17 -6.19
C ASP A 66 -11.51 -15.40 -6.04
N ARG A 67 -12.62 -16.11 -6.25
CA ARG A 67 -13.99 -15.56 -6.19
C ARG A 67 -14.38 -15.11 -4.78
N GLN A 68 -13.83 -15.70 -3.72
CA GLN A 68 -14.13 -15.28 -2.35
C GLN A 68 -13.37 -13.99 -2.02
N LEU A 69 -12.10 -13.91 -2.39
CA LEU A 69 -11.29 -12.70 -2.24
C LEU A 69 -11.87 -11.54 -3.05
N PHE A 70 -12.26 -11.77 -4.31
CA PHE A 70 -12.94 -10.78 -5.13
C PHE A 70 -14.19 -10.22 -4.44
N ARG A 71 -15.08 -11.09 -3.94
CA ARG A 71 -16.29 -10.68 -3.23
C ARG A 71 -16.00 -9.91 -1.94
N ARG A 72 -14.89 -10.20 -1.25
CA ARG A 72 -14.46 -9.43 -0.08
C ARG A 72 -13.99 -8.03 -0.50
N LEU A 73 -13.18 -7.94 -1.56
CA LEU A 73 -12.70 -6.66 -2.08
C LEU A 73 -13.86 -5.79 -2.55
N GLN A 74 -14.76 -6.31 -3.39
CA GLN A 74 -15.90 -5.55 -3.91
C GLN A 74 -16.80 -5.03 -2.78
N ARG A 75 -17.02 -5.82 -1.72
CA ARG A 75 -17.75 -5.37 -0.53
C ARG A 75 -17.01 -4.26 0.21
N CYS A 76 -15.71 -4.41 0.46
CA CYS A 76 -14.89 -3.39 1.10
C CYS A 76 -14.97 -2.06 0.33
N LEU A 77 -14.71 -2.10 -0.98
CA LEU A 77 -14.78 -0.93 -1.87
C LEU A 77 -16.19 -0.34 -1.93
N SER A 78 -17.24 -1.16 -1.91
CA SER A 78 -18.63 -0.67 -1.88
C SER A 78 -18.91 0.08 -0.58
N CYS A 79 -18.47 -0.45 0.57
CA CYS A 79 -18.58 0.27 1.84
C CYS A 79 -17.82 1.59 1.83
N ILE A 80 -16.63 1.63 1.23
CA ILE A 80 -15.84 2.87 1.04
C ILE A 80 -16.62 3.85 0.15
N GLY A 81 -17.18 3.41 -0.98
CA GLY A 81 -17.97 4.27 -1.86
C GLY A 81 -19.24 4.83 -1.19
N TRP A 82 -19.92 4.02 -0.37
CA TRP A 82 -21.08 4.50 0.39
C TRP A 82 -20.73 5.47 1.51
N TRP A 83 -19.55 5.32 2.13
CA TRP A 83 -19.05 6.24 3.14
C TRP A 83 -18.51 7.53 2.53
N TRP A 84 -17.78 7.41 1.43
CA TRP A 84 -17.11 8.50 0.73
C TRP A 84 -17.28 8.37 -0.79
N PRO A 85 -18.38 8.92 -1.36
CA PRO A 85 -18.71 8.74 -2.78
C PRO A 85 -17.62 9.18 -3.76
N ALA A 86 -16.87 10.24 -3.45
CA ALA A 86 -15.81 10.75 -4.33
C ALA A 86 -14.65 9.76 -4.52
N SER A 87 -14.47 8.78 -3.61
CA SER A 87 -13.46 7.73 -3.75
C SER A 87 -13.65 6.86 -4.99
N MET A 88 -14.86 6.79 -5.55
CA MET A 88 -15.16 5.97 -6.74
C MET A 88 -14.53 6.52 -8.02
N GLN A 89 -14.04 7.75 -8.00
CA GLN A 89 -13.29 8.34 -9.12
C GLN A 89 -11.80 7.93 -9.13
N ALA A 90 -11.34 7.19 -8.11
CA ALA A 90 -9.95 6.74 -8.01
C ALA A 90 -9.78 5.32 -8.59
N PRO A 91 -9.26 5.16 -9.82
CA PRO A 91 -9.11 3.85 -10.45
C PRO A 91 -8.10 2.93 -9.74
N TRP A 92 -7.17 3.52 -8.99
CA TRP A 92 -6.13 2.84 -8.20
C TRP A 92 -6.63 2.36 -6.84
N LEU A 93 -7.84 2.74 -6.41
CA LEU A 93 -8.39 2.37 -5.09
C LEU A 93 -8.40 0.85 -4.84
N PRO A 94 -8.77 -0.03 -5.81
CA PRO A 94 -8.70 -1.47 -5.61
C PRO A 94 -7.28 -1.97 -5.29
N GLN A 95 -6.24 -1.39 -5.89
CA GLN A 95 -4.85 -1.81 -5.68
C GLN A 95 -4.40 -1.52 -4.25
N ILE A 96 -4.73 -0.33 -3.72
CA ILE A 96 -4.41 0.03 -2.33
C ILE A 96 -5.18 -0.85 -1.34
N CYS A 97 -6.48 -1.09 -1.56
CA CYS A 97 -7.31 -1.84 -0.62
C CYS A 97 -7.09 -3.36 -0.66
N PHE A 98 -6.72 -3.93 -1.81
CA PHE A 98 -6.57 -5.37 -2.01
C PHE A 98 -5.70 -6.08 -0.96
N PRO A 99 -4.45 -5.64 -0.67
CA PRO A 99 -3.59 -6.37 0.25
C PRO A 99 -4.13 -6.37 1.69
N TRP A 100 -4.82 -5.31 2.11
CA TRP A 100 -5.49 -5.25 3.43
C TRP A 100 -6.68 -6.18 3.49
N VAL A 101 -7.52 -6.21 2.45
CA VAL A 101 -8.63 -7.15 2.35
C VAL A 101 -8.14 -8.60 2.38
N LYS A 102 -7.02 -8.88 1.70
CA LYS A 102 -6.37 -10.19 1.72
C LYS A 102 -5.87 -10.55 3.13
N PHE A 103 -5.22 -9.61 3.83
CA PHE A 103 -4.71 -9.81 5.20
C PHE A 103 -5.83 -10.08 6.21
N TRP A 104 -6.85 -9.23 6.26
CA TRP A 104 -7.95 -9.33 7.24
C TRP A 104 -8.92 -10.47 6.93
N GLY A 105 -8.98 -10.92 5.67
CA GLY A 105 -9.70 -12.11 5.25
C GLY A 105 -11.19 -12.04 5.59
N ALA A 106 -11.62 -12.83 6.59
CA ALA A 106 -13.03 -12.89 7.00
C ALA A 106 -13.48 -11.66 7.80
N ASP A 107 -12.57 -10.93 8.44
CA ASP A 107 -12.90 -9.73 9.20
C ASP A 107 -13.08 -8.52 8.26
N GLY A 108 -14.26 -8.44 7.65
CA GLY A 108 -14.61 -7.36 6.72
C GLY A 108 -14.68 -5.98 7.37
N CYS A 109 -14.99 -5.90 8.68
CA CYS A 109 -15.04 -4.64 9.42
C CYS A 109 -13.62 -4.08 9.57
N ALA A 110 -12.68 -4.90 10.04
CA ALA A 110 -11.28 -4.51 10.14
C ALA A 110 -10.68 -4.18 8.76
N ALA A 111 -11.03 -4.93 7.71
CA ALA A 111 -10.59 -4.63 6.35
C ALA A 111 -11.06 -3.25 5.87
N PHE A 112 -12.34 -2.93 6.09
CA PHE A 112 -12.92 -1.65 5.76
C PHE A 112 -12.25 -0.51 6.55
N GLU A 113 -12.23 -0.60 7.88
CA GLU A 113 -11.67 0.42 8.77
C GLU A 113 -10.19 0.66 8.50
N CYS A 114 -9.40 -0.41 8.34
CA CYS A 114 -8.00 -0.32 7.96
C CYS A 114 -7.82 0.43 6.63
N SER A 115 -8.61 0.08 5.61
CA SER A 115 -8.53 0.73 4.30
C SER A 115 -8.86 2.22 4.39
N VAL A 116 -9.94 2.62 5.08
CA VAL A 116 -10.28 4.04 5.20
C VAL A 116 -9.25 4.81 6.03
N THR A 117 -8.73 4.25 7.12
CA THR A 117 -7.67 4.88 7.92
C THR A 117 -6.40 5.12 7.09
N LEU A 118 -6.03 4.17 6.23
CA LEU A 118 -4.88 4.35 5.34
C LEU A 118 -5.15 5.40 4.26
N LEU A 119 -6.35 5.39 3.67
CA LEU A 119 -6.77 6.37 2.66
C LEU A 119 -6.75 7.80 3.21
N THR A 120 -7.19 8.01 4.45
CA THR A 120 -7.24 9.35 5.05
C THR A 120 -5.89 9.81 5.59
N ASN A 121 -5.04 8.89 6.08
CA ASN A 121 -3.84 9.26 6.81
C ASN A 121 -2.54 9.08 6.01
N HIS A 122 -2.45 8.05 5.16
CA HIS A 122 -1.21 7.65 4.48
C HIS A 122 -1.16 8.05 3.00
N VAL A 123 -2.32 8.04 2.33
CA VAL A 123 -2.41 8.28 0.88
C VAL A 123 -3.42 9.38 0.52
N SER A 124 -3.73 10.28 1.45
CA SER A 124 -4.67 11.38 1.21
C SER A 124 -4.25 12.28 0.04
N GLY A 125 -2.94 12.50 -0.13
CA GLY A 125 -2.38 13.23 -1.27
C GLY A 125 -2.54 12.53 -2.62
N PHE A 126 -2.97 11.27 -2.67
CA PHE A 126 -3.09 10.53 -3.94
C PHE A 126 -4.33 10.91 -4.74
N PHE A 127 -5.30 11.56 -4.09
CA PHE A 127 -6.49 12.09 -4.76
C PHE A 127 -6.21 13.40 -5.51
N GLU A 128 -5.02 13.98 -5.35
CA GLU A 128 -4.58 15.14 -6.12
C GLU A 128 -4.58 14.79 -7.62
N TYR A 129 -5.39 15.50 -8.41
CA TYR A 129 -5.56 15.28 -9.86
C TYR A 129 -6.11 13.89 -10.26
N SER A 130 -6.77 13.15 -9.36
CA SER A 130 -7.42 11.87 -9.71
C SER A 130 -8.36 12.07 -10.91
N PRO A 131 -8.32 11.20 -11.94
CA PRO A 131 -7.71 9.85 -11.97
C PRO A 131 -6.22 9.79 -12.36
N ALA A 132 -5.57 10.91 -12.67
CA ALA A 132 -4.14 10.92 -13.01
C ALA A 132 -3.27 10.64 -11.78
N PRO A 133 -2.04 10.12 -11.95
CA PRO A 133 -1.09 9.98 -10.86
C PRO A 133 -0.81 11.33 -10.18
N PRO A 134 -0.75 11.36 -8.84
CA PRO A 134 -0.65 12.60 -8.06
C PRO A 134 0.75 13.22 -8.17
N LEU A 135 0.84 14.51 -8.46
CA LEU A 135 2.13 15.16 -8.71
C LEU A 135 2.96 15.32 -7.43
N SER A 136 2.35 15.66 -6.30
CA SER A 136 3.10 15.93 -5.06
C SER A 136 3.79 14.68 -4.50
N PRO A 137 3.13 13.51 -4.35
CA PRO A 137 3.77 12.26 -3.95
C PRO A 137 4.90 11.83 -4.89
N LEU A 138 4.68 11.96 -6.21
CA LEU A 138 5.69 11.59 -7.21
C LEU A 138 6.93 12.48 -7.12
N SER A 139 6.73 13.80 -7.03
CA SER A 139 7.81 14.76 -6.90
C SER A 139 8.60 14.55 -5.61
N PHE A 140 7.91 14.25 -4.51
CA PHE A 140 8.56 13.96 -3.23
C PHE A 140 9.51 12.75 -3.32
N VAL A 141 9.04 11.63 -3.89
CA VAL A 141 9.87 10.44 -4.07
C VAL A 141 11.01 10.73 -5.04
N GLN A 142 10.73 11.39 -6.16
CA GLN A 142 11.75 11.71 -7.16
C GLN A 142 12.86 12.61 -6.60
N ASN A 143 12.51 13.63 -5.81
CA ASN A 143 13.49 14.51 -5.15
C ASN A 143 14.34 13.75 -4.11
N THR A 144 13.70 12.82 -3.39
CA THR A 144 14.40 11.92 -2.46
C THR A 144 15.39 11.05 -3.22
N LEU A 145 14.98 10.46 -4.35
CA LEU A 145 15.86 9.68 -5.22
C LEU A 145 16.99 10.52 -5.81
N ALA A 146 16.73 11.78 -6.20
CA ALA A 146 17.76 12.68 -6.71
C ALA A 146 18.84 12.97 -5.66
N SER A 147 18.50 12.90 -4.37
CA SER A 147 19.46 13.05 -3.27
C SER A 147 20.20 11.74 -2.95
N LEU A 148 19.52 10.59 -2.97
CA LEU A 148 20.10 9.29 -2.61
C LEU A 148 20.90 8.64 -3.74
N SER A 149 20.38 8.69 -4.96
CA SER A 149 21.02 8.12 -6.16
C SER A 149 20.70 9.00 -7.38
N PRO A 150 21.42 10.12 -7.59
CA PRO A 150 21.22 10.98 -8.76
C PRO A 150 21.36 10.23 -10.10
N ALA A 151 22.13 9.15 -10.12
CA ALA A 151 22.36 8.34 -11.31
C ALA A 151 21.08 7.68 -11.83
N ILE A 152 20.21 7.17 -10.95
CA ILE A 152 18.97 6.52 -11.40
C ILE A 152 18.00 7.53 -12.01
N VAL A 153 17.88 8.72 -11.41
CA VAL A 153 16.99 9.77 -11.91
C VAL A 153 17.45 10.26 -13.28
N ARG A 154 18.76 10.45 -13.46
CA ARG A 154 19.34 10.83 -14.75
C ARG A 154 19.12 9.75 -15.81
N ASN A 155 19.39 8.49 -15.50
CA ASN A 155 19.19 7.39 -16.44
C ASN A 155 17.70 7.28 -16.85
N MET A 156 16.77 7.32 -15.90
CA MET A 156 15.33 7.31 -16.19
C MET A 156 14.93 8.48 -17.09
N HIS A 157 15.46 9.68 -16.82
CA HIS A 157 15.21 10.85 -17.66
C HIS A 157 15.77 10.68 -19.09
N GLU A 158 17.01 10.21 -19.23
CA GLU A 158 17.66 9.94 -20.53
C GLU A 158 16.92 8.85 -21.33
N ALA A 159 16.34 7.86 -20.65
CA ALA A 159 15.52 6.81 -21.23
C ALA A 159 14.05 7.23 -21.49
N GLY A 160 13.66 8.49 -21.20
CA GLY A 160 12.30 8.98 -21.37
C GLY A 160 11.28 8.37 -20.39
N VAL A 161 11.74 7.77 -19.29
CA VAL A 161 10.91 7.14 -18.26
C VAL A 161 10.51 8.18 -17.22
N THR A 162 9.21 8.44 -17.11
CA THR A 162 8.68 9.42 -16.17
C THR A 162 8.45 8.80 -14.78
N PRO A 163 8.44 9.60 -13.69
CA PRO A 163 8.05 9.16 -12.35
C PRO A 163 6.75 8.35 -12.31
N SER A 164 5.78 8.69 -13.14
CA SER A 164 4.50 7.97 -13.25
C SER A 164 4.65 6.53 -13.73
N VAL A 165 5.75 6.18 -14.40
CA VAL A 165 6.01 4.81 -14.89
C VAL A 165 6.65 3.94 -13.81
N TYR A 166 7.57 4.48 -13.01
CA TYR A 166 8.39 3.65 -12.09
C TYR A 166 8.12 3.92 -10.60
N ILE A 167 7.58 5.07 -10.21
CA ILE A 167 7.25 5.39 -8.80
C ILE A 167 5.78 5.13 -8.53
N TRP A 168 4.88 5.58 -9.41
CA TRP A 168 3.44 5.49 -9.16
C TRP A 168 2.95 4.06 -8.92
N PRO A 169 3.32 3.04 -9.73
CA PRO A 169 2.87 1.67 -9.49
C PRO A 169 3.29 1.13 -8.13
N LEU A 170 4.47 1.53 -7.63
CA LEU A 170 4.98 1.14 -6.31
C LEU A 170 4.16 1.79 -5.18
N LEU A 171 3.81 3.08 -5.34
CA LEU A 171 2.94 3.79 -4.38
C LEU A 171 1.51 3.24 -4.39
N ALA A 172 0.92 3.06 -5.57
CA ALA A 172 -0.47 2.63 -5.75
C ALA A 172 -0.72 1.18 -5.31
N SER A 173 0.30 0.32 -5.38
CA SER A 173 0.23 -1.05 -4.83
C SER A 173 0.70 -1.11 -3.37
N MET A 174 1.19 -0.01 -2.78
CA MET A 174 1.91 -0.02 -1.51
C MET A 174 3.01 -1.10 -1.47
N LEU A 175 3.75 -1.25 -2.57
CA LEU A 175 4.77 -2.28 -2.84
C LEU A 175 4.27 -3.73 -2.85
N ALA A 176 2.96 -3.98 -2.80
CA ALA A 176 2.40 -5.34 -2.77
C ALA A 176 2.65 -6.13 -4.07
N ASP A 177 2.83 -5.44 -5.19
CA ASP A 177 3.10 -6.09 -6.49
C ASP A 177 4.55 -6.53 -6.64
N VAL A 178 5.48 -5.91 -5.90
CA VAL A 178 6.93 -6.14 -6.03
C VAL A 178 7.53 -6.94 -4.88
N LEU A 179 6.92 -6.90 -3.69
CA LEU A 179 7.36 -7.65 -2.52
C LEU A 179 6.61 -9.00 -2.42
N SER A 180 7.27 -10.01 -1.88
CA SER A 180 6.55 -11.23 -1.47
C SER A 180 5.59 -10.94 -0.32
N ALA A 181 4.62 -11.83 -0.09
CA ALA A 181 3.64 -11.66 0.99
C ALA A 181 4.29 -11.47 2.37
N LYS A 182 5.38 -12.19 2.65
CA LYS A 182 6.12 -12.07 3.92
C LYS A 182 6.79 -10.72 4.04
N GLU A 183 7.51 -10.30 3.00
CA GLU A 183 8.25 -9.04 2.96
C GLU A 183 7.31 -7.83 3.04
N TRP A 184 6.17 -7.89 2.35
CA TRP A 184 5.14 -6.86 2.43
C TRP A 184 4.61 -6.70 3.86
N LEU A 185 4.34 -7.80 4.57
CA LEU A 185 3.90 -7.73 5.98
C LEU A 185 4.96 -7.08 6.88
N MET A 186 6.25 -7.37 6.66
CA MET A 186 7.35 -6.74 7.40
C MET A 186 7.41 -5.23 7.14
N ALA A 187 7.27 -4.83 5.87
CA ALA A 187 7.24 -3.43 5.47
C ALA A 187 6.04 -2.70 6.07
N MET A 188 4.86 -3.32 6.09
CA MET A 188 3.67 -2.73 6.68
C MET A 188 3.75 -2.64 8.20
N ASP A 189 4.39 -3.60 8.87
CA ASP A 189 4.64 -3.50 10.32
C ASP A 189 5.43 -2.22 10.65
N ARG A 190 6.41 -1.84 9.81
CA ARG A 190 7.17 -0.58 9.95
C ARG A 190 6.34 0.63 9.58
N LEU A 191 5.65 0.59 8.43
CA LEU A 191 4.81 1.70 7.95
C LEU A 191 3.80 2.17 9.01
N LEU A 192 3.14 1.22 9.68
CA LEU A 192 2.09 1.52 10.65
C LEU A 192 2.61 2.06 11.99
N VAL A 193 3.90 1.90 12.26
CA VAL A 193 4.56 2.44 13.46
C VAL A 193 5.18 3.81 13.21
N GLU A 194 5.57 4.05 11.96
CA GLU A 194 6.18 5.29 11.49
C GLU A 194 5.14 6.31 11.03
N ARG A 195 5.62 7.49 10.63
CA ARG A 195 4.77 8.56 10.10
C ARG A 195 4.27 8.21 8.70
N PRO A 196 3.10 8.73 8.26
CA PRO A 196 2.56 8.55 6.92
C PRO A 196 3.54 8.73 5.75
N VAL A 197 4.46 9.70 5.86
CA VAL A 197 5.48 9.97 4.84
C VAL A 197 6.42 8.80 4.60
N TYR A 198 6.54 7.86 5.55
CA TYR A 198 7.43 6.71 5.47
C TYR A 198 7.20 5.85 4.23
N LEU A 199 5.96 5.75 3.73
CA LEU A 199 5.68 5.04 2.47
C LEU A 199 6.52 5.56 1.30
N HIS A 200 6.72 6.87 1.22
CA HIS A 200 7.48 7.50 0.15
C HIS A 200 8.98 7.19 0.26
N PHE A 201 9.52 7.18 1.48
CA PHE A 201 10.90 6.77 1.74
C PHE A 201 11.12 5.28 1.44
N LEU A 202 10.16 4.44 1.81
CA LEU A 202 10.21 3.01 1.54
C LEU A 202 10.22 2.72 0.03
N VAL A 203 9.40 3.44 -0.74
CA VAL A 203 9.43 3.35 -2.22
C VAL A 203 10.77 3.84 -2.78
N ALA A 204 11.30 4.96 -2.29
CA ALA A 204 12.61 5.46 -2.73
C ALA A 204 13.72 4.45 -2.43
N ALA A 205 13.72 3.85 -1.23
CA ALA A 205 14.69 2.83 -0.83
C ALA A 205 14.59 1.57 -1.70
N TRP A 206 13.37 1.12 -2.03
CA TRP A 206 13.18 -0.02 -2.93
C TRP A 206 13.76 0.23 -4.32
N VAL A 207 13.57 1.45 -4.86
CA VAL A 207 14.10 1.87 -6.16
C VAL A 207 15.64 1.90 -6.15
N VAL A 208 16.25 2.38 -5.05
CA VAL A 208 17.71 2.39 -4.90
C VAL A 208 18.27 0.97 -4.79
N GLU A 209 17.65 0.09 -3.99
CA GLU A 209 18.08 -1.32 -3.88
C GLU A 209 17.92 -2.06 -5.22
N SER A 210 16.90 -1.73 -6.00
CA SER A 210 16.61 -2.34 -7.31
C SER A 210 17.33 -1.65 -8.49
N GLN A 211 18.23 -0.69 -8.22
CA GLN A 211 18.81 0.17 -9.25
C GLN A 211 19.57 -0.60 -10.34
N SER A 212 20.25 -1.70 -9.99
CA SER A 212 21.02 -2.50 -10.95
C SER A 212 20.13 -3.13 -12.02
N GLY A 213 18.96 -3.64 -11.63
CA GLY A 213 17.97 -4.17 -12.56
C GLY A 213 17.26 -3.06 -13.35
N LEU A 214 16.98 -1.92 -12.70
CA LEU A 214 16.33 -0.76 -13.31
C LEU A 214 17.20 -0.12 -14.39
N MET A 215 18.49 0.04 -14.14
CA MET A 215 19.43 0.63 -15.10
C MET A 215 19.71 -0.28 -16.29
N GLY A 216 19.51 -1.60 -16.16
CA GLY A 216 19.57 -2.54 -17.28
C GLY A 216 18.33 -2.50 -18.19
N SER A 217 17.23 -1.89 -17.73
CA SER A 217 15.95 -1.82 -18.43
C SER A 217 15.75 -0.44 -19.05
N LEU A 218 16.23 -0.22 -20.27
CA LEU A 218 16.29 1.11 -20.89
C LEU A 218 14.99 1.58 -21.56
N THR A 219 13.89 0.83 -21.46
CA THR A 219 12.59 1.24 -22.05
C THR A 219 11.52 1.44 -20.98
N PRO A 220 10.60 2.41 -21.16
CA PRO A 220 9.47 2.61 -20.24
C PRO A 220 8.65 1.34 -19.99
N GLU A 221 8.50 0.50 -21.02
CA GLU A 221 7.75 -0.76 -20.95
C GLU A 221 8.46 -1.81 -20.08
N ALA A 222 9.78 -1.93 -20.20
CA ALA A 222 10.57 -2.86 -19.41
C ALA A 222 10.59 -2.44 -17.93
N VAL A 223 10.76 -1.14 -17.67
CA VAL A 223 10.69 -0.58 -16.31
C VAL A 223 9.30 -0.80 -15.71
N GLY A 224 8.25 -0.47 -16.45
CA GLY A 224 6.86 -0.67 -16.03
C GLY A 224 6.56 -2.13 -15.67
N THR A 225 7.05 -3.07 -16.48
CA THR A 225 6.88 -4.51 -16.21
C THR A 225 7.56 -4.94 -14.92
N MET A 226 8.75 -4.39 -14.63
CA MET A 226 9.51 -4.77 -13.45
C MET A 226 8.91 -4.20 -12.15
N VAL A 227 8.35 -2.98 -12.17
CA VAL A 227 7.72 -2.36 -11.00
C VAL A 227 6.28 -2.84 -10.74
N SER A 228 5.78 -3.77 -11.55
CA SER A 228 4.45 -4.37 -11.43
C SER A 228 4.50 -5.90 -11.30
N ARG A 229 5.66 -6.46 -10.95
CA ARG A 229 5.86 -7.90 -10.75
C ARG A 229 6.76 -8.17 -9.55
N PRO A 230 6.60 -9.33 -8.88
CA PRO A 230 7.45 -9.69 -7.76
C PRO A 230 8.92 -9.69 -8.17
N SER A 231 9.74 -8.94 -7.44
CA SER A 231 11.19 -8.94 -7.60
C SER A 231 11.80 -9.70 -6.43
N HIS A 232 12.52 -10.78 -6.72
CA HIS A 232 13.20 -11.59 -5.70
C HIS A 232 14.54 -11.01 -5.24
N ALA A 233 14.90 -9.80 -5.70
CA ALA A 233 16.25 -9.26 -5.55
C ALA A 233 16.43 -8.30 -4.36
N VAL A 234 15.40 -8.01 -3.57
CA VAL A 234 15.46 -6.94 -2.56
C VAL A 234 15.83 -7.47 -1.18
N ASN A 235 16.89 -6.91 -0.60
CA ASN A 235 17.29 -7.22 0.77
C ASN A 235 16.44 -6.40 1.76
N MET A 236 15.48 -7.06 2.42
CA MET A 236 14.60 -6.41 3.41
C MET A 236 15.35 -5.76 4.58
N THR A 237 16.53 -6.27 4.95
CA THR A 237 17.32 -5.66 6.02
C THR A 237 17.89 -4.31 5.61
N HIS A 238 18.21 -4.11 4.34
CA HIS A 238 18.63 -2.81 3.83
C HIS A 238 17.44 -1.88 3.63
N LEU A 239 16.33 -2.41 3.11
CA LEU A 239 15.12 -1.64 2.81
C LEU A 239 14.49 -0.99 4.06
N LEU A 240 14.57 -1.66 5.22
CA LEU A 240 13.90 -1.23 6.46
C LEU A 240 14.84 -0.55 7.49
N ARG A 241 16.08 -0.25 7.12
CA ARG A 241 17.05 0.45 7.97
C ARG A 241 16.91 1.95 7.94
#